data_AF-A0A9E8ML16-F1
#
_entry.id   AF-A0A9E8ML16-F1
#
_cell.length_a   1.000
_cell.length_b   1.000
_cell.length_c   1.000
_cell.angle_alpha   90.00
_cell.angle_beta   90.00
_cell.angle_gamma   90.00
#
_symmetry.space_group_name_H-M   'P 1'
#
loop_
_entity.id
_entity.type
_entity.pdbx_description
1 polymer ?
#
loop_
_entity_poly.entity_id
_entity_poly.type
_entity_poly.pdbx_seq_one_letter_code
_entity_poly.pdbx_strand_id
1 'polypeptide(L)'
;MRPRAPRRRPARRAAPSRRAVLLTAVLVPAAILLAGCSTEAAPGAPALDDVARERAERAEERLAVLLDSHAGYLRDRWPGIAVPEAGTPEWLDASAWPSAYAACLSVRTAVPVVPDGATGSVTLGRPTSDAETRTLELAIFVCESILPPPSIGSGPPGPLELEWRRQAIEVELPRCLLGHGVPIAGGSEGDPYARVRTDPAALARAEALCPDPLASLARIPPAGGQ
;
A
#
# COMPACT_ATOMS: atom_id res chain seq x y z
N MET A 1 34.25 -42.52 17.84
CA MET A 1 34.69 -43.03 16.51
C MET A 1 33.82 -42.38 15.45
N ARG A 2 34.24 -41.62 14.43
CA ARG A 2 35.50 -41.02 13.97
C ARG A 2 35.12 -39.60 13.47
N PRO A 3 35.91 -38.54 13.77
CA PRO A 3 35.66 -37.20 13.23
C PRO A 3 36.14 -37.11 11.77
N ARG A 4 35.32 -36.53 10.87
CA ARG A 4 35.74 -36.22 9.49
C ARG A 4 36.35 -34.82 9.46
N ALA A 5 37.64 -34.78 9.12
CA ALA A 5 38.45 -33.58 8.96
C ALA A 5 38.09 -32.78 7.68
N PRO A 6 38.37 -31.46 7.65
CA PRO A 6 38.03 -30.56 6.55
C PRO A 6 39.03 -30.64 5.39
N ARG A 7 38.54 -30.62 4.15
CA ARG A 7 39.36 -30.44 2.94
C ARG A 7 39.58 -28.95 2.66
N ARG A 8 40.84 -28.54 2.66
CA ARG A 8 41.32 -27.23 2.16
C ARG A 8 41.90 -27.37 0.74
N ARG A 9 41.88 -26.21 0.05
CA ARG A 9 42.74 -25.72 -1.07
C ARG A 9 42.19 -25.89 -2.50
N PRO A 10 42.63 -25.06 -3.48
CA PRO A 10 43.42 -23.82 -3.40
C PRO A 10 42.80 -22.60 -4.13
N ALA A 11 43.31 -21.42 -3.77
CA ALA A 11 43.13 -20.16 -4.48
C ALA A 11 43.72 -20.21 -5.90
N ARG A 12 42.98 -19.70 -6.90
CA ARG A 12 43.53 -19.25 -8.18
C ARG A 12 43.58 -17.72 -8.19
N ARG A 13 44.80 -17.19 -8.18
CA ARG A 13 45.12 -15.81 -8.60
C ARG A 13 45.63 -15.86 -10.04
N ALA A 14 45.13 -14.97 -10.89
CA ALA A 14 45.76 -14.32 -12.04
C ALA A 14 44.64 -13.71 -12.89
N ALA A 15 44.70 -12.54 -13.49
CA ALA A 15 45.58 -11.36 -13.45
C ALA A 15 44.82 -10.27 -14.26
N PRO A 16 45.12 -8.98 -14.10
CA PRO A 16 44.36 -7.89 -14.71
C PRO A 16 44.78 -7.65 -16.17
N SER A 17 43.82 -7.69 -17.10
CA SER A 17 44.02 -7.25 -18.48
C SER A 17 43.77 -5.74 -18.59
N ARG A 18 44.85 -4.97 -18.51
CA ARG A 18 44.88 -3.59 -19.02
C ARG A 18 45.14 -3.63 -20.52
N ARG A 19 44.17 -3.19 -21.33
CA ARG A 19 44.44 -2.52 -22.61
C ARG A 19 43.58 -1.27 -22.68
N ALA A 20 44.28 -0.16 -22.76
CA ALA A 20 43.78 1.20 -22.92
C ALA A 20 43.59 1.53 -24.42
N VAL A 21 43.13 2.77 -24.66
CA VAL A 21 43.23 3.57 -25.92
C VAL A 21 42.05 3.31 -26.88
N LEU A 22 41.29 4.30 -27.39
CA LEU A 22 41.12 5.75 -27.19
C LEU A 22 39.98 6.16 -28.16
N LEU A 23 39.34 7.31 -27.91
CA LEU A 23 38.55 8.13 -28.86
C LEU A 23 37.19 7.50 -29.29
N THR A 24 36.06 8.19 -29.30
CA THR A 24 35.82 9.51 -29.89
C THR A 24 34.47 10.03 -29.39
N ALA A 25 34.39 11.35 -29.21
CA ALA A 25 33.18 12.10 -28.88
C ALA A 25 32.06 11.96 -29.94
N VAL A 26 30.88 12.50 -29.59
CA VAL A 26 29.74 12.90 -30.45
C VAL A 26 28.49 12.02 -30.32
N LEU A 27 27.62 12.38 -29.36
CA LEU A 27 26.17 12.68 -29.51
C LEU A 27 25.44 12.62 -28.15
N VAL A 28 25.56 13.70 -27.38
CA VAL A 28 24.44 14.20 -26.56
C VAL A 28 23.80 15.26 -27.47
N PRO A 29 22.59 15.03 -28.01
CA PRO A 29 21.37 15.14 -27.21
C PRO A 29 20.26 14.17 -27.66
N ALA A 30 19.96 13.15 -26.85
CA ALA A 30 18.75 12.34 -26.99
C ALA A 30 17.92 12.32 -25.70
N ALA A 31 18.05 13.37 -24.87
CA ALA A 31 17.29 13.55 -23.64
C ALA A 31 16.19 14.63 -23.76
N ILE A 32 15.79 15.00 -24.99
CA ILE A 32 14.78 16.05 -25.24
C ILE A 32 13.41 15.47 -25.68
N LEU A 33 13.31 14.17 -25.97
CA LEU A 33 12.03 13.55 -26.38
C LEU A 33 11.32 12.75 -25.27
N LEU A 34 11.81 12.82 -24.04
CA LEU A 34 11.11 12.35 -22.83
C LEU A 34 10.73 13.51 -21.91
N ALA A 35 10.51 14.71 -22.48
CA ALA A 35 9.53 15.62 -21.91
C ALA A 35 8.12 15.05 -22.18
N GLY A 36 7.88 13.83 -21.68
CA GLY A 36 6.53 13.40 -21.41
C GLY A 36 5.95 14.46 -20.50
N CYS A 37 4.77 14.97 -20.85
CA CYS A 37 4.06 16.03 -20.15
C CYS A 37 4.20 15.84 -18.64
N SER A 38 5.17 16.50 -18.01
CA SER A 38 5.08 16.82 -16.61
C SER A 38 3.97 17.86 -16.60
N THR A 39 2.74 17.39 -16.44
CA THR A 39 1.63 18.24 -16.04
C THR A 39 2.09 18.87 -14.74
N GLU A 40 2.69 20.05 -14.85
CA GLU A 40 2.94 20.92 -13.73
C GLU A 40 1.57 21.08 -13.08
N ALA A 41 1.43 20.51 -11.89
CA ALA A 41 0.18 20.50 -11.16
C ALA A 41 -0.36 21.93 -11.17
N ALA A 42 -1.64 22.09 -11.48
CA ALA A 42 -2.21 23.42 -11.55
C ALA A 42 -1.89 24.16 -10.23
N PRO A 43 -1.45 25.43 -10.29
CA PRO A 43 -1.03 26.14 -9.09
C PRO A 43 -2.17 26.14 -8.06
N GLY A 44 -1.92 25.51 -6.91
CA GLY A 44 -2.88 25.35 -5.81
C GLY A 44 -3.52 23.97 -5.65
N ALA A 45 -3.29 23.01 -6.57
CA ALA A 45 -3.72 21.64 -6.38
C ALA A 45 -2.84 20.91 -5.33
N PRO A 46 -3.41 20.06 -4.46
CA PRO A 46 -2.62 19.23 -3.55
C PRO A 46 -1.61 18.39 -4.32
N ALA A 47 -0.41 18.16 -3.79
CA ALA A 47 0.50 17.19 -4.36
C ALA A 47 0.08 15.76 -3.96
N LEU A 48 0.49 14.75 -4.75
CA LEU A 48 0.29 13.34 -4.37
C LEU A 48 0.93 13.01 -3.02
N ASP A 49 2.05 13.66 -2.68
CA ASP A 49 2.70 13.49 -1.38
C ASP A 49 1.84 14.03 -0.22
N ASP A 50 1.09 15.11 -0.44
CA ASP A 50 0.16 15.64 0.56
C ASP A 50 -1.00 14.66 0.80
N VAL A 51 -1.50 14.03 -0.28
CA VAL A 51 -2.52 12.97 -0.19
C VAL A 51 -1.99 11.75 0.54
N ALA A 52 -0.75 11.33 0.27
CA ALA A 52 -0.11 10.21 0.96
C ALA A 52 0.03 10.47 2.46
N ARG A 53 0.46 11.67 2.85
CA ARG A 53 0.54 12.09 4.25
C ARG A 53 -0.84 12.09 4.92
N GLU A 54 -1.86 12.69 4.29
CA GLU A 54 -3.23 12.72 4.83
C GLU A 54 -3.78 11.30 5.05
N ARG A 55 -3.53 10.37 4.11
CA ARG A 55 -3.94 8.97 4.26
C ARG A 55 -3.31 8.31 5.49
N ALA A 56 -2.00 8.50 5.68
CA ALA A 56 -1.27 7.94 6.80
C ALA A 56 -1.79 8.49 8.15
N GLU A 57 -1.89 9.82 8.27
CA GLU A 57 -2.42 10.48 9.48
C GLU A 57 -3.83 9.98 9.82
N ARG A 58 -4.72 9.90 8.82
CA ARG A 58 -6.09 9.41 9.04
C ARG A 58 -6.14 7.92 9.38
N ALA A 59 -5.22 7.10 8.85
CA ALA A 59 -5.14 5.69 9.21
C ALA A 59 -4.70 5.52 10.67
N GLU A 60 -3.73 6.31 11.13
CA GLU A 60 -3.30 6.35 12.54
C GLU A 60 -4.43 6.82 13.46
N GLU A 61 -5.15 7.88 13.10
CA GLU A 61 -6.31 8.35 13.85
C GLU A 61 -7.40 7.28 13.98
N ARG A 62 -7.72 6.59 12.87
CA ARG A 62 -8.71 5.50 12.88
C ARG A 62 -8.25 4.32 13.73
N LEU A 63 -6.96 3.97 13.68
CA LEU A 63 -6.39 2.94 14.53
C LEU A 63 -6.49 3.33 16.02
N ALA A 64 -6.16 4.58 16.36
CA ALA A 64 -6.25 5.07 17.73
C ALA A 64 -7.69 4.98 18.27
N VAL A 65 -8.69 5.38 17.47
CA VAL A 65 -10.12 5.26 17.83
C VAL A 65 -10.54 3.81 18.00
N LEU A 66 -10.12 2.91 17.10
CA LEU A 66 -10.40 1.48 17.20
C LEU A 66 -9.83 0.90 18.50
N LEU A 67 -8.55 1.18 18.78
CA LEU A 67 -7.86 0.65 19.95
C LEU A 67 -8.42 1.22 21.26
N ASP A 68 -8.77 2.50 21.31
CA ASP A 68 -9.41 3.09 22.49
C ASP A 68 -10.79 2.45 22.75
N SER A 69 -11.60 2.28 21.70
CA SER A 69 -12.89 1.59 21.80
C SER A 69 -12.74 0.14 22.25
N HIS A 70 -11.76 -0.59 21.72
CA HIS A 70 -11.51 -1.99 22.09
C HIS A 70 -10.97 -2.09 23.52
N ALA A 71 -10.07 -1.20 23.93
CA ALA A 71 -9.58 -1.13 25.31
C ALA A 71 -10.71 -0.82 26.30
N GLY A 72 -11.62 0.10 25.96
CA GLY A 72 -12.83 0.38 26.74
C GLY A 72 -13.69 -0.88 26.92
N TYR A 73 -14.02 -1.54 25.81
CA TYR A 73 -14.77 -2.80 25.81
C TYR A 73 -14.13 -3.87 26.72
N LEU A 74 -12.81 -4.06 26.64
CA LEU A 74 -12.10 -5.04 27.46
C LEU A 74 -12.23 -4.72 28.96
N ARG A 75 -12.08 -3.46 29.36
CA ARG A 75 -12.19 -3.03 30.76
C ARG A 75 -13.59 -3.22 31.31
N ASP A 76 -14.61 -2.93 30.50
CA ASP A 76 -16.01 -3.09 30.88
C ASP A 76 -16.41 -4.56 31.00
N ARG A 77 -15.97 -5.40 30.06
CA ARG A 77 -16.30 -6.83 30.02
C ARG A 77 -15.53 -7.65 31.05
N TRP A 78 -14.27 -7.30 31.31
CA TRP A 78 -13.38 -8.05 32.21
C TRP A 78 -12.83 -7.13 33.32
N PRO A 79 -13.59 -6.94 34.42
CA PRO A 79 -13.16 -6.09 35.52
C PRO A 79 -11.76 -6.47 36.05
N GLY A 80 -10.88 -5.48 36.15
CA GLY A 80 -9.50 -5.66 36.60
C GLY A 80 -8.54 -6.21 35.54
N ILE A 81 -8.94 -6.28 34.27
CA ILE A 81 -8.00 -6.61 33.19
C ILE A 81 -6.96 -5.51 33.04
N ALA A 82 -5.68 -5.90 32.96
CA ALA A 82 -4.61 -5.02 32.52
C ALA A 82 -4.59 -5.02 30.99
N VAL A 83 -5.04 -3.93 30.37
CA VAL A 83 -4.94 -3.74 28.93
C VAL A 83 -3.53 -3.23 28.61
N PRO A 84 -2.75 -3.95 27.77
CA PRO A 84 -1.41 -3.50 27.37
C PRO A 84 -1.44 -2.15 26.65
N GLU A 85 -0.30 -1.46 26.64
CA GLU A 85 -0.10 -0.33 25.73
C GLU A 85 -0.11 -0.82 24.28
N ALA A 86 -0.63 0.02 23.38
CA ALA A 86 -0.63 -0.26 21.95
C ALA A 86 0.82 -0.35 21.42
N GLY A 87 1.07 -1.32 20.55
CA GLY A 87 2.35 -1.43 19.85
C GLY A 87 2.54 -0.37 18.77
N THR A 88 3.73 -0.34 18.18
CA THR A 88 3.98 0.39 16.93
C THR A 88 3.34 -0.39 15.78
N PRO A 89 2.44 0.23 14.99
CA PRO A 89 1.76 -0.47 13.92
C PRO A 89 2.72 -0.76 12.75
N GLU A 90 2.63 -1.98 12.25
CA GLU A 90 3.21 -2.44 10.98
C GLU A 90 2.06 -2.62 9.98
N TRP A 91 2.01 -1.75 8.98
CA TRP A 91 0.98 -1.77 7.95
C TRP A 91 1.36 -2.75 6.85
N LEU A 92 0.63 -3.86 6.77
CA LEU A 92 0.84 -4.90 5.77
C LEU A 92 -0.15 -4.81 4.61
N ASP A 93 0.29 -5.28 3.44
CA ASP A 93 -0.60 -5.54 2.32
C ASP A 93 -1.70 -6.54 2.69
N ALA A 94 -2.85 -6.40 2.06
CA ALA A 94 -4.01 -7.24 2.33
C ALA A 94 -3.77 -8.74 2.12
N SER A 95 -2.84 -9.11 1.23
CA SER A 95 -2.45 -10.50 0.98
C SER A 95 -1.51 -11.07 2.05
N ALA A 96 -0.70 -10.22 2.69
CA ALA A 96 0.26 -10.62 3.71
C ALA A 96 -0.34 -10.62 5.13
N TRP A 97 -1.32 -9.73 5.36
CA TRP A 97 -1.92 -9.50 6.67
C TRP A 97 -2.51 -10.77 7.33
N PRO A 98 -3.33 -11.62 6.66
CA PRO A 98 -3.99 -12.74 7.34
C PRO A 98 -3.01 -13.72 7.98
N SER A 99 -1.92 -14.02 7.29
CA SER A 99 -0.89 -14.94 7.77
C SER A 99 -0.12 -14.36 8.95
N ALA A 100 0.27 -13.08 8.88
CA ALA A 100 0.98 -12.41 9.97
C ALA A 100 0.08 -12.27 11.22
N TYR A 101 -1.17 -11.87 11.02
CA TYR A 101 -2.16 -11.74 12.09
C TYR A 101 -2.47 -13.08 12.75
N ALA A 102 -2.68 -14.13 11.95
CA ALA A 102 -2.89 -15.48 12.46
C ALA A 102 -1.69 -16.00 13.26
N ALA A 103 -0.46 -15.72 12.82
CA ALA A 103 0.75 -16.08 13.55
C ALA A 103 0.82 -15.35 14.90
N CYS A 104 0.49 -14.05 14.93
CA CYS A 104 0.43 -13.29 16.18
C CYS A 104 -0.58 -13.89 17.16
N LEU A 105 -1.80 -14.20 16.69
CA LEU A 105 -2.83 -14.80 17.54
C LEU A 105 -2.42 -16.20 18.05
N SER A 106 -1.88 -17.05 17.19
CA SER A 106 -1.51 -18.43 17.54
C SER A 106 -0.46 -18.52 18.65
N VAL A 107 0.38 -17.49 18.83
CA VAL A 107 1.35 -17.42 19.93
C VAL A 107 0.70 -17.01 21.25
N ARG A 108 -0.48 -16.36 21.20
CA ARG A 108 -1.13 -15.70 22.34
C ARG A 108 -2.40 -16.40 22.82
N THR A 109 -2.99 -17.26 21.99
CA THR A 109 -4.21 -18.00 22.32
C THR A 109 -4.10 -19.46 21.94
N ALA A 110 -4.83 -20.32 22.66
CA ALA A 110 -5.01 -21.73 22.31
C ALA A 110 -6.15 -21.95 21.30
N VAL A 111 -6.94 -20.90 21.01
CA VAL A 111 -8.03 -20.95 20.03
C VAL A 111 -7.44 -21.20 18.64
N PRO A 112 -7.95 -22.19 17.87
CA PRO A 112 -7.49 -22.44 16.51
C PRO A 112 -7.65 -21.19 15.63
N VAL A 113 -6.62 -20.86 14.86
CA VAL A 113 -6.63 -19.72 13.94
C VAL A 113 -6.27 -20.20 12.53
N VAL A 114 -7.13 -19.89 11.56
CA VAL A 114 -6.94 -20.29 10.17
C VAL A 114 -6.91 -19.04 9.29
N PRO A 115 -5.75 -18.68 8.70
CA PRO A 115 -5.70 -17.59 7.73
C PRO A 115 -6.29 -18.04 6.39
N ASP A 116 -7.03 -17.14 5.75
CA ASP A 116 -7.47 -17.28 4.37
C ASP A 116 -6.90 -16.12 3.53
N GLY A 117 -5.79 -16.42 2.84
CA GLY A 117 -5.12 -15.46 1.96
C GLY A 117 -5.91 -15.13 0.69
N ALA A 118 -6.92 -15.94 0.30
CA ALA A 118 -7.74 -15.66 -0.87
C ALA A 118 -8.80 -14.59 -0.57
N THR A 119 -9.36 -14.62 0.64
CA THR A 119 -10.36 -13.62 1.08
C THR A 119 -9.76 -12.47 1.88
N GLY A 120 -8.48 -12.56 2.27
CA GLY A 120 -7.86 -11.55 3.13
C GLY A 120 -8.39 -11.61 4.57
N SER A 121 -8.89 -12.77 5.01
CA SER A 121 -9.58 -12.92 6.29
C SER A 121 -8.89 -13.92 7.23
N VAL A 122 -9.24 -13.87 8.51
CA VAL A 122 -8.80 -14.83 9.52
C VAL A 122 -10.02 -15.44 10.19
N THR A 123 -10.12 -16.76 10.15
CA THR A 123 -11.17 -17.51 10.83
C THR A 123 -10.68 -17.95 12.20
N LEU A 124 -11.46 -17.62 13.23
CA LEU A 124 -11.20 -18.00 14.61
C LEU A 124 -12.07 -19.20 14.99
N GLY A 125 -11.46 -20.17 15.68
CA GLY A 125 -12.20 -21.21 16.39
C GLY A 125 -13.08 -20.62 17.48
N ARG A 126 -14.00 -21.44 18.00
CA ARG A 126 -14.88 -21.03 19.09
C ARG A 126 -14.18 -21.27 20.43
N PRO A 127 -14.00 -20.24 21.28
CA PRO A 127 -13.51 -20.46 22.65
C PRO A 127 -14.53 -21.30 23.45
N THR A 128 -14.02 -22.13 24.35
CA THR A 128 -14.80 -23.10 25.14
C THR A 128 -15.08 -22.64 26.56
N SER A 129 -14.46 -21.53 27.00
CA SER A 129 -14.62 -20.97 28.33
C SER A 129 -14.48 -19.45 28.34
N ASP A 130 -14.90 -18.80 29.42
CA ASP A 130 -14.71 -17.35 29.62
C ASP A 130 -13.23 -16.98 29.73
N ALA A 131 -12.40 -17.83 30.36
CA ALA A 131 -10.97 -17.61 30.46
C ALA A 131 -10.30 -17.62 29.06
N GLU A 132 -10.70 -18.56 28.21
CA GLU A 132 -10.24 -18.63 26.83
C GLU A 132 -10.76 -17.46 26.00
N THR A 133 -12.02 -17.05 26.20
CA THR A 133 -12.61 -15.88 25.55
C THR A 133 -11.85 -14.60 25.93
N ARG A 134 -11.58 -14.38 27.22
CA ARG A 134 -10.78 -13.25 27.71
C ARG A 134 -9.38 -13.24 27.10
N THR A 135 -8.73 -14.40 27.01
CA THR A 135 -7.39 -14.54 26.42
C THR A 135 -7.41 -14.21 24.93
N LEU A 136 -8.41 -14.71 24.21
CA LEU A 136 -8.60 -14.43 22.78
C LEU A 136 -8.84 -12.94 22.53
N GLU A 137 -9.76 -12.30 23.26
CA GLU A 137 -10.07 -10.87 23.09
C GLU A 137 -8.84 -9.99 23.39
N LEU A 138 -8.07 -10.32 24.44
CA LEU A 138 -6.82 -9.61 24.74
C LEU A 138 -5.76 -9.84 23.64
N ALA A 139 -5.67 -11.06 23.09
CA ALA A 139 -4.77 -11.37 21.99
C ALA A 139 -5.14 -10.59 20.72
N ILE A 140 -6.44 -10.48 20.40
CA ILE A 140 -6.94 -9.67 19.29
C ILE A 140 -6.50 -8.22 19.48
N PHE A 141 -6.75 -7.60 20.63
CA PHE A 141 -6.33 -6.23 20.91
C PHE A 141 -4.82 -6.02 20.68
N VAL A 142 -3.98 -6.90 21.25
CA VAL A 142 -2.52 -6.78 21.10
C VAL A 142 -2.11 -6.95 19.64
N CYS A 143 -2.65 -7.95 18.94
CA CYS A 143 -2.29 -8.21 17.56
C CYS A 143 -2.79 -7.11 16.62
N GLU A 144 -3.98 -6.54 16.81
CA GLU A 144 -4.50 -5.42 16.01
C GLU A 144 -3.68 -4.14 16.24
N SER A 145 -3.13 -3.94 17.44
CA SER A 145 -2.28 -2.77 17.72
C SER A 145 -0.93 -2.80 16.99
N ILE A 146 -0.45 -3.99 16.62
CA ILE A 146 0.82 -4.19 15.91
C ILE A 146 0.57 -4.45 14.43
N LEU A 147 -0.51 -5.13 14.08
CA LEU A 147 -0.88 -5.53 12.72
C LEU A 147 -2.31 -5.06 12.42
N PRO A 148 -2.52 -3.75 12.22
CA PRO A 148 -3.84 -3.21 11.96
C PRO A 148 -4.48 -3.88 10.74
N PRO A 149 -5.80 -4.15 10.77
CA PRO A 149 -6.48 -4.71 9.62
C PRO A 149 -6.39 -3.74 8.41
N PRO A 150 -6.16 -4.23 7.17
CA PRO A 150 -5.97 -3.39 5.99
C PRO A 150 -7.13 -2.42 5.72
N SER A 151 -8.34 -2.77 6.16
CA SER A 151 -9.55 -1.95 6.06
C SER A 151 -9.45 -0.63 6.84
N ILE A 152 -8.61 -0.55 7.87
CA ILE A 152 -8.35 0.70 8.62
C ILE A 152 -7.55 1.67 7.76
N GLY A 153 -6.64 1.16 6.94
CA GLY A 153 -5.89 1.95 5.99
C GLY A 153 -6.77 2.48 4.84
N SER A 154 -7.69 1.68 4.32
CA SER A 154 -8.51 2.00 3.14
C SER A 154 -9.83 2.73 3.46
N GLY A 155 -9.85 3.54 4.51
CA GLY A 155 -11.02 4.34 4.89
C GLY A 155 -11.42 5.38 3.83
N PRO A 156 -12.55 6.09 4.03
CA PRO A 156 -13.02 7.11 3.10
C PRO A 156 -11.96 8.17 2.79
N PRO A 157 -11.90 8.67 1.54
CA PRO A 157 -10.92 9.68 1.14
C PRO A 157 -11.06 10.94 2.00
N GLY A 158 -9.92 11.54 2.34
CA GLY A 158 -9.87 12.82 3.02
C GLY A 158 -10.09 14.00 2.06
N PRO A 159 -10.20 15.23 2.59
CA PRO A 159 -10.40 16.43 1.78
C PRO A 159 -9.28 16.66 0.75
N LEU A 160 -8.01 16.36 1.07
CA LEU A 160 -6.92 16.50 0.10
C LEU A 160 -7.02 15.47 -1.02
N GLU A 161 -7.33 14.20 -0.70
CA GLU A 161 -7.58 13.20 -1.74
C GLU A 161 -8.76 13.57 -2.64
N LEU A 162 -9.86 14.06 -2.07
CA LEU A 162 -11.05 14.47 -2.82
C LEU A 162 -10.72 15.62 -3.78
N GLU A 163 -10.03 16.66 -3.29
CA GLU A 163 -9.64 17.79 -4.11
C GLU A 163 -8.63 17.41 -5.18
N TRP A 164 -7.67 16.54 -4.85
CA TRP A 164 -6.72 15.98 -5.80
C TRP A 164 -7.43 15.21 -6.93
N ARG A 165 -8.34 14.29 -6.57
CA ARG A 165 -9.14 13.51 -7.53
C ARG A 165 -9.94 14.42 -8.45
N ARG A 166 -10.61 15.41 -7.86
CA ARG A 166 -11.40 16.41 -8.60
C ARG A 166 -10.51 17.12 -9.64
N GLN A 167 -9.37 17.66 -9.22
CA GLN A 167 -8.46 18.35 -10.12
C GLN A 167 -7.91 17.43 -11.22
N ALA A 168 -7.48 16.23 -10.86
CA ALA A 168 -6.88 15.28 -11.80
C ALA A 168 -7.89 14.81 -12.87
N ILE A 169 -9.13 14.54 -12.47
CA ILE A 169 -10.18 14.00 -13.35
C ILE A 169 -10.89 15.10 -14.13
N GLU A 170 -11.17 16.26 -13.51
CA GLU A 170 -11.99 17.31 -14.14
C GLU A 170 -11.15 18.32 -14.92
N VAL A 171 -9.85 18.45 -14.63
CA VAL A 171 -8.99 19.48 -15.23
C VAL A 171 -7.84 18.88 -16.00
N GLU A 172 -6.98 18.09 -15.34
CA GLU A 172 -5.70 17.68 -15.93
C GLU A 172 -5.87 16.62 -17.01
N LEU A 173 -6.61 15.54 -16.72
CA LEU A 173 -6.84 14.47 -17.67
C LEU A 173 -7.61 14.95 -18.92
N PRO A 174 -8.73 15.68 -18.83
CA PRO A 174 -9.42 16.24 -20.00
C PRO A 174 -8.51 17.15 -20.83
N ARG A 175 -7.69 17.99 -20.18
CA ARG A 175 -6.74 18.87 -20.87
C ARG A 175 -5.70 18.06 -21.65
N CYS A 176 -5.16 17.00 -21.06
CA CYS A 176 -4.21 16.11 -21.74
C CYS A 176 -4.88 15.43 -22.95
N LEU A 177 -6.05 14.83 -22.75
CA LEU A 177 -6.78 14.10 -23.80
C LEU A 177 -7.11 15.01 -24.98
N LEU A 178 -7.65 16.20 -24.71
CA LEU A 178 -7.93 17.20 -25.75
C LEU A 178 -6.65 17.66 -26.47
N GLY A 179 -5.55 17.84 -25.74
CA GLY A 179 -4.24 18.20 -26.31
C GLY A 179 -3.70 17.14 -27.28
N HIS A 180 -4.05 15.87 -27.08
CA HIS A 180 -3.70 14.76 -27.97
C HIS A 180 -4.79 14.39 -28.97
N GLY A 181 -5.84 15.21 -29.09
CA GLY A 181 -6.95 14.97 -30.03
C GLY A 181 -7.82 13.76 -29.66
N VAL A 182 -7.75 13.28 -28.42
CA VAL A 182 -8.62 12.23 -27.92
C VAL A 182 -9.98 12.84 -27.56
N PRO A 183 -11.09 12.35 -28.14
CA PRO A 183 -12.41 12.91 -27.85
C PRO A 183 -12.83 12.55 -26.42
N ILE A 184 -13.28 13.54 -25.66
CA ILE A 184 -13.86 13.36 -24.31
C ILE A 184 -15.39 13.36 -24.38
N ALA A 185 -16.05 12.65 -23.45
CA ALA A 185 -17.50 12.74 -23.30
C ALA A 185 -17.87 14.01 -22.53
N GLY A 186 -18.78 14.83 -23.06
CA GLY A 186 -19.42 15.92 -22.32
C GLY A 186 -20.63 15.45 -21.51
N GLY A 187 -20.57 14.24 -20.94
CA GLY A 187 -21.71 13.55 -20.32
C GLY A 187 -21.50 13.24 -18.84
N SER A 188 -22.61 13.16 -18.10
CA SER A 188 -22.80 13.22 -16.65
C SER A 188 -22.08 12.20 -15.75
N GLU A 189 -21.18 11.37 -16.26
CA GLU A 189 -20.52 10.31 -15.47
C GLU A 189 -19.09 10.65 -15.02
N GLY A 190 -18.60 11.86 -15.34
CA GLY A 190 -17.30 12.34 -14.83
C GLY A 190 -16.10 11.51 -15.30
N ASP A 191 -16.27 10.75 -16.38
CA ASP A 191 -15.26 9.84 -16.90
C ASP A 191 -14.70 10.32 -18.26
N PRO A 192 -13.47 10.84 -18.29
CA PRO A 192 -12.90 11.41 -19.51
C PRO A 192 -12.66 10.39 -20.63
N TYR A 193 -12.58 9.09 -20.32
CA TYR A 193 -12.34 8.03 -21.30
C TYR A 193 -13.61 7.40 -21.89
N ALA A 194 -14.79 7.80 -21.43
CA ALA A 194 -16.05 7.14 -21.81
C ALA A 194 -16.25 7.00 -23.34
N ARG A 195 -15.75 7.94 -24.15
CA ARG A 195 -15.84 7.91 -25.63
C ARG A 195 -14.96 6.85 -26.30
N VAL A 196 -13.83 6.48 -25.68
CA VAL A 196 -12.86 5.52 -26.24
C VAL A 196 -12.91 4.17 -25.54
N ARG A 197 -13.69 4.05 -24.45
CA ARG A 197 -13.79 2.83 -23.64
C ARG A 197 -14.20 1.58 -24.40
N THR A 198 -15.06 1.72 -25.42
CA THR A 198 -15.56 0.58 -26.20
C THR A 198 -14.56 0.09 -27.25
N ASP A 199 -13.46 0.81 -27.49
CA ASP A 199 -12.35 0.38 -28.36
C ASP A 199 -11.08 0.18 -27.50
N PRO A 200 -10.73 -1.08 -27.16
CA PRO A 200 -9.57 -1.37 -26.32
C PRO A 200 -8.25 -0.83 -26.87
N ALA A 201 -8.10 -0.77 -28.20
CA ALA A 201 -6.87 -0.26 -28.80
C ALA A 201 -6.81 1.28 -28.72
N ALA A 202 -7.95 1.97 -28.87
CA ALA A 202 -8.02 3.41 -28.66
C ALA A 202 -7.83 3.78 -27.18
N LEU A 203 -8.43 3.03 -26.26
CA LEU A 203 -8.24 3.21 -24.82
C LEU A 203 -6.78 3.05 -24.43
N ALA A 204 -6.13 1.96 -24.84
CA ALA A 204 -4.71 1.74 -24.53
C ALA A 204 -3.79 2.84 -25.08
N ARG A 205 -4.09 3.39 -26.27
CA ARG A 205 -3.36 4.54 -26.82
C ARG A 205 -3.60 5.81 -26.01
N ALA A 206 -4.85 6.07 -25.61
CA ALA A 206 -5.20 7.23 -24.82
C ALA A 206 -4.53 7.18 -23.43
N GLU A 207 -4.59 6.03 -22.75
CA GLU A 207 -3.93 5.79 -21.45
C GLU A 207 -2.39 5.86 -21.55
N ALA A 208 -1.80 5.45 -22.68
CA ALA A 208 -0.37 5.58 -22.90
C ALA A 208 0.08 7.05 -23.07
N LEU A 209 -0.77 7.90 -23.63
CA LEU A 209 -0.48 9.33 -23.84
C LEU A 209 -0.79 10.16 -22.59
N CYS A 210 -1.93 9.86 -21.96
CA CYS A 210 -2.43 10.51 -20.77
C CYS A 210 -2.71 9.40 -19.76
N PRO A 211 -1.82 9.09 -18.82
CA PRO A 211 -2.09 8.03 -17.84
C PRO A 211 -3.31 8.35 -16.97
N ASP A 212 -4.08 7.33 -16.58
CA ASP A 212 -5.14 7.51 -15.58
C ASP A 212 -4.53 7.96 -14.24
N PRO A 213 -4.87 9.17 -13.74
CA PRO A 213 -4.36 9.64 -12.46
C PRO A 213 -4.75 8.72 -11.31
N LEU A 214 -5.92 8.07 -11.35
CA LEU A 214 -6.35 7.16 -10.28
C LEU A 214 -5.43 5.94 -10.13
N ALA A 215 -4.75 5.52 -11.21
CA ALA A 215 -3.74 4.46 -11.13
C ALA A 215 -2.51 4.89 -10.32
N SER A 216 -2.15 6.17 -10.33
CA SER A 216 -1.08 6.70 -9.47
C SER A 216 -1.51 6.77 -8.01
N LEU A 217 -2.76 7.17 -7.76
CA LEU A 217 -3.34 7.18 -6.42
C LEU A 217 -3.50 5.77 -5.82
N ALA A 218 -3.78 4.76 -6.64
CA ALA A 218 -3.87 3.35 -6.22
C ALA A 218 -2.52 2.74 -5.81
N ARG A 219 -1.40 3.35 -6.25
CA ARG A 219 -0.04 2.93 -5.87
C ARG A 219 0.42 3.53 -4.54
N ILE A 220 -0.31 4.52 -4.01
CA ILE A 220 -0.01 5.10 -2.70
C ILE A 220 -0.56 4.16 -1.63
N PRO A 221 0.28 3.56 -0.80
CA PRO A 221 -0.17 2.67 0.25
C PRO A 221 -1.06 3.44 1.23
N PRO A 222 -2.09 2.79 1.79
CA PRO A 222 -3.09 3.45 2.62
C PRO A 222 -2.52 4.04 3.93
N ALA A 223 -1.36 3.55 4.39
CA ALA A 223 -0.66 4.07 5.55
C ALA A 223 0.85 3.80 5.40
N GLY A 224 1.56 4.70 4.72
CA GLY A 224 3.02 4.85 4.81
C GLY A 224 3.92 3.63 4.53
N GLY A 225 3.37 2.51 4.03
CA GLY A 225 4.14 1.31 3.73
C GLY A 225 5.22 1.62 2.69
N GLN A 226 6.48 1.59 3.10
CA GLN A 226 7.64 1.72 2.23
C GLN A 226 8.23 0.35 1.92
#